data_AF-A0A969AXX4-F1
#
_entry.id   AF-A0A969AXX4-F1
#
_cell.length_a   1.000
_cell.length_b   1.000
_cell.length_c   1.000
_cell.angle_alpha   90.00
_cell.angle_beta   90.00
_cell.angle_gamma   90.00
#
_symmetry.space_group_name_H-M   'P 1'
#
loop_
_entity.id
_entity.type
_entity.pdbx_description
1 polymer ?
#
loop_
_entity_poly.entity_id
_entity_poly.type
_entity_poly.pdbx_seq_one_letter_code
_entity_poly.pdbx_strand_id
1 'polypeptide(L)'
;MSHKALDLQKPDIKYDFLEKDGSRYVKLKADKTAFGVYFDTADQDVIFSDNFFTLHANEEKTVEIKNAVDVVRLKNKLTVKSLADSY
;
A
#
# COMPACT_ATOMS: atom_id res chain seq x y z
N MET A 1 22.82 3.18 7.86
CA MET A 1 22.32 2.79 9.20
C MET A 1 21.33 1.66 9.03
N SER A 2 21.48 0.54 9.74
CA SER A 2 20.59 -0.62 9.59
C SER A 2 19.24 -0.33 10.26
N HIS A 3 18.14 -0.50 9.54
CA HIS A 3 16.76 -0.32 10.05
C HIS A 3 16.40 -1.23 11.25
N LYS A 4 17.24 -2.22 11.60
CA LYS A 4 17.10 -3.13 12.74
C LYS A 4 17.01 -2.46 14.12
N ALA A 5 17.38 -1.19 14.24
CA ALA A 5 17.38 -0.45 15.52
C ALA A 5 16.21 0.52 15.68
N LEU A 6 15.28 0.57 14.72
CA LEU A 6 14.06 1.37 14.86
C LEU A 6 13.03 0.53 15.64
N ASP A 7 12.57 1.03 16.78
CA ASP A 7 11.39 0.53 17.47
C ASP A 7 10.14 0.85 16.62
N LEU A 8 9.97 0.07 15.54
CA LEU A 8 8.90 0.25 14.57
C LEU A 8 7.61 -0.25 15.19
N GLN A 9 6.83 0.67 15.72
CA GLN A 9 5.47 0.36 16.10
C GLN A 9 4.70 -0.12 14.87
N LYS A 10 4.06 -1.29 14.99
CA LYS A 10 3.22 -1.84 13.92
C LYS A 10 2.08 -0.87 13.58
N PRO A 11 1.99 -0.37 12.34
CA PRO A 11 0.90 0.50 11.90
C PRO A 11 -0.35 -0.31 11.54
N ASP A 12 -1.53 0.23 11.82
CA ASP A 12 -2.81 -0.19 11.24
C ASP A 12 -3.01 0.55 9.92
N ILE A 13 -2.69 -0.11 8.80
CA ILE A 13 -2.83 0.46 7.45
C ILE A 13 -4.19 0.07 6.89
N LYS A 14 -5.02 1.08 6.63
CA LYS A 14 -6.31 0.94 5.95
C LYS A 14 -6.17 1.38 4.51
N TYR A 15 -6.91 0.72 3.63
CA TYR A 15 -6.97 1.10 2.23
C TYR A 15 -8.35 0.90 1.64
N ASP A 16 -8.66 1.72 0.65
CA ASP A 16 -9.89 1.66 -0.14
C ASP A 16 -9.55 1.79 -1.63
N PHE A 17 -10.37 1.17 -2.48
CA PHE A 17 -10.26 1.34 -3.93
C PHE A 17 -11.15 2.48 -4.41
N LEU A 18 -10.58 3.35 -5.24
CA LEU A 18 -11.29 4.46 -5.86
C LEU A 18 -11.22 4.33 -7.38
N GLU A 19 -12.28 4.79 -8.05
CA GLU A 19 -12.30 4.97 -9.50
C GLU A 19 -12.67 6.42 -9.79
N LYS A 20 -11.89 7.08 -10.64
CA LYS A 20 -12.10 8.47 -11.02
C LYS A 20 -11.64 8.67 -12.45
N ASP A 21 -12.49 9.26 -13.28
CA ASP A 21 -12.18 9.62 -14.68
C ASP A 21 -11.65 8.43 -15.51
N GLY A 22 -12.12 7.20 -15.21
CA GLY A 22 -11.66 5.97 -15.87
C GLY A 22 -10.33 5.41 -15.34
N SER A 23 -9.63 6.14 -14.47
CA SER A 23 -8.45 5.65 -13.73
C SER A 23 -8.83 5.01 -12.41
N ARG A 24 -8.00 4.06 -11.97
CA ARG A 24 -8.20 3.29 -10.74
C ARG A 24 -7.10 3.59 -9.74
N TYR A 25 -7.46 3.67 -8.47
CA TYR A 25 -6.54 4.04 -7.39
C TYR A 25 -6.74 3.18 -6.15
N VAL A 26 -5.69 3.08 -5.36
CA VAL A 26 -5.72 2.62 -3.97
C VAL A 26 -5.42 3.82 -3.09
N LYS A 27 -6.39 4.19 -2.24
CA LYS A 27 -6.22 5.22 -1.22
C LYS A 27 -5.83 4.55 0.08
N LEU A 28 -4.77 5.03 0.71
CA LEU A 28 -4.19 4.47 1.94
C LEU A 28 -4.15 5.50 3.05
N LYS A 29 -4.30 5.03 4.28
CA LYS A 29 -4.08 5.79 5.52
C LYS A 29 -3.59 4.87 6.62
N ALA A 30 -2.69 5.37 7.47
CA ALA A 30 -2.21 4.63 8.64
C ALA A 30 -2.37 5.47 9.92
N ASP A 31 -2.58 4.80 11.05
CA ASP A 31 -2.59 5.44 12.38
C ASP A 31 -1.19 5.89 12.83
N LYS A 32 -0.15 5.20 12.35
CA LYS A 32 1.28 5.45 12.63
C LYS A 32 2.08 5.48 11.34
N THR A 33 3.29 6.05 11.40
CA THR A 33 4.19 6.08 10.25
C THR A 33 4.61 4.67 9.86
N ALA A 34 4.22 4.27 8.65
CA ALA A 34 4.57 2.98 8.06
C ALA A 34 5.73 3.16 7.09
N PHE A 35 6.86 2.51 7.36
CA PHE A 35 8.04 2.54 6.49
C PHE A 35 8.03 1.38 5.51
N GLY A 36 8.45 1.64 4.26
CA GLY A 36 8.54 0.64 3.21
C GLY A 36 7.22 -0.08 2.95
N VAL A 37 6.14 0.71 2.83
CA VAL A 37 4.82 0.22 2.45
C VAL A 37 4.88 -0.35 1.04
N TYR A 38 4.43 -1.59 0.88
CA TYR A 38 4.36 -2.23 -0.43
C TYR A 38 3.04 -2.98 -0.63
N PHE A 39 2.65 -3.08 -1.90
CA PHE A 39 1.50 -3.84 -2.33
C PHE A 39 1.92 -5.27 -2.67
N ASP A 40 1.27 -6.24 -2.04
CA ASP A 40 1.38 -7.66 -2.36
C ASP A 40 0.07 -8.10 -3.02
N THR A 41 0.16 -8.36 -4.31
CA THR A 41 -0.97 -8.68 -5.20
C THR A 41 -1.11 -10.18 -5.47
N ALA A 42 -0.42 -11.01 -4.67
CA ALA A 42 -0.35 -12.46 -4.76
C ALA A 42 0.13 -12.98 -6.13
N ASP A 43 -0.78 -13.07 -7.10
CA ASP A 43 -0.56 -13.68 -8.40
C ASP A 43 -0.96 -12.80 -9.59
N GLN A 44 -1.34 -11.55 -9.33
CA GLN A 44 -1.58 -10.55 -10.38
C GLN A 44 -0.38 -9.63 -10.56
N ASP A 45 0.01 -9.43 -11.82
CA ASP A 45 0.96 -8.41 -12.21
C ASP A 45 0.27 -7.03 -12.27
N VAL A 46 0.55 -6.18 -11.29
CA VAL A 46 -0.08 -4.87 -11.12
C VAL A 46 0.99 -3.79 -11.07
N ILE A 47 0.87 -2.80 -11.95
CA ILE A 47 1.79 -1.66 -12.01
C ILE A 47 1.19 -0.52 -11.21
N PHE A 48 1.78 -0.23 -10.06
CA PHE A 48 1.40 0.91 -9.23
C PHE A 48 2.21 2.17 -9.61
N SER A 49 1.62 3.36 -9.45
CA SER A 49 2.34 4.62 -9.68
C SER A 49 3.48 4.85 -8.69
N ASP A 50 3.37 4.24 -7.51
CA ASP A 50 4.33 4.31 -6.43
C ASP A 50 4.24 3.01 -5.62
N ASN A 51 5.37 2.51 -5.13
CA ASN A 51 5.49 1.29 -4.33
C ASN A 51 6.78 1.40 -3.48
N PHE A 52 6.86 0.70 -2.35
CA PHE A 52 7.99 0.81 -1.42
C PHE A 52 8.21 2.24 -0.86
N PHE A 53 7.15 2.90 -0.42
CA PHE A 53 7.20 4.28 0.09
C PHE A 53 6.99 4.35 1.61
N THR A 54 7.24 5.52 2.19
CA THR A 54 6.82 5.85 3.57
C THR A 54 5.41 6.44 3.54
N LEU A 55 4.52 5.91 4.38
CA LEU A 55 3.20 6.48 4.65
C LEU A 55 3.24 7.14 6.02
N HIS A 56 3.16 8.46 6.07
CA HIS A 56 3.20 9.20 7.33
C HIS A 56 1.90 9.03 8.13
N ALA A 57 2.01 9.07 9.46
CA ALA A 57 0.87 8.91 10.35
C ALA A 57 -0.24 9.92 10.05
N ASN A 58 -1.47 9.43 9.93
CA ASN A 58 -2.70 10.18 9.64
C ASN A 58 -2.75 10.90 8.28
N GLU A 59 -1.72 10.78 7.44
CA GLU A 59 -1.73 11.28 6.08
C GLU A 59 -2.42 10.29 5.14
N GLU A 60 -3.13 10.83 4.16
CA GLU A 60 -3.72 10.05 3.08
C GLU A 60 -2.77 10.04 1.89
N LYS A 61 -2.59 8.85 1.30
CA LYS A 61 -1.84 8.70 0.05
C LYS A 61 -2.69 7.95 -0.97
N THR A 62 -2.70 8.43 -2.19
CA THR A 62 -3.40 7.78 -3.30
C THR A 62 -2.37 7.26 -4.29
N VAL A 63 -2.47 5.98 -4.64
CA VAL A 63 -1.60 5.31 -5.60
C VAL A 63 -2.43 4.84 -6.79
N GLU A 64 -2.05 5.23 -7.99
CA GLU A 64 -2.75 4.84 -9.22
C GLU A 64 -2.33 3.43 -9.67
N ILE A 65 -3.28 2.67 -10.21
CA ILE A 65 -3.04 1.42 -10.92
C ILE A 65 -2.94 1.75 -12.41
N LYS A 66 -1.75 1.56 -12.98
CA LYS A 66 -1.38 2.02 -14.32
C LYS A 66 -1.74 1.05 -15.45
N ASN A 67 -2.02 -0.21 -15.13
CA ASN A 67 -2.36 -1.24 -16.12
C ASN A 67 -3.79 -1.76 -15.94
N ALA A 68 -4.33 -2.35 -17.02
CA ALA A 68 -5.61 -3.03 -16.96
C ALA A 68 -5.49 -4.30 -16.10
N VAL A 69 -6.31 -4.40 -15.06
CA VAL A 69 -6.34 -5.53 -14.11
C VAL A 69 -7.78 -5.99 -13.86
N ASP A 70 -7.93 -7.24 -13.44
CA ASP A 70 -9.18 -7.72 -12.85
C ASP A 70 -9.31 -7.14 -11.43
N VAL A 71 -10.17 -6.13 -11.29
CA VAL A 71 -10.39 -5.37 -10.05
C VAL A 71 -11.04 -6.22 -8.98
N VAL A 72 -11.92 -7.15 -9.35
CA VAL A 72 -12.60 -8.00 -8.36
C VAL A 72 -11.58 -8.92 -7.73
N ARG A 73 -10.72 -9.53 -8.55
CA ARG A 73 -9.61 -10.35 -8.04
C ARG A 73 -8.63 -9.53 -7.23
N LEU A 74 -8.24 -8.34 -7.71
CA LEU A 74 -7.31 -7.47 -7.00
C LEU A 74 -7.85 -7.07 -5.62
N LYS A 75 -9.13 -6.67 -5.53
CA LYS A 75 -9.80 -6.34 -4.26
C LYS A 75 -9.75 -7.48 -3.25
N ASN A 76 -9.87 -8.73 -3.72
CA ASN A 76 -9.90 -9.91 -2.87
C ASN A 76 -8.51 -10.43 -2.47
N LYS A 77 -7.47 -10.04 -3.20
CA LYS A 77 -6.11 -10.60 -3.05
C LYS A 77 -5.06 -9.57 -2.67
N LEU A 78 -5.36 -8.28 -2.82
CA LEU A 78 -4.45 -7.22 -2.42
C LEU A 78 -4.25 -7.28 -0.91
N THR A 79 -2.99 -7.29 -0.50
CA THR A 79 -2.59 -6.96 0.86
C THR A 79 -1.61 -5.80 0.82
N VAL A 80 -1.72 -4.91 1.81
CA VAL A 80 -0.78 -3.80 1.99
C VAL A 80 0.05 -4.13 3.22
N LYS A 81 1.37 -4.16 3.06
CA LYS A 81 2.32 -4.52 4.12
C LYS A 81 3.33 -3.40 4.30
N SER A 82 3.98 -3.37 5.46
CA SER A 82 5.07 -2.46 5.78
C SER A 82 6.31 -3.25 6.21
N LEU A 83 7.44 -2.56 6.40
CA LEU A 83 8.64 -3.17 6.97
C LEU A 83 8.37 -3.79 8.35
N ALA A 84 7.47 -3.21 9.14
CA ALA A 84 7.09 -3.74 10.46
C ALA A 84 6.39 -5.10 10.38
N ASP A 85 5.88 -5.51 9.21
CA ASP A 85 5.26 -6.83 8.99
C ASP A 85 6.27 -7.92 8.60
N SER A 86 7.54 -7.55 8.37
CA SER A 86 8.61 -8.47 7.94
C SER A 86 9.58 -8.89 9.05
N TYR A 87 9.35 -8.42 10.28
CA TYR A 87 10.15 -8.73 11.48
C TYR A 87 9.34 -9.51 12.51
#